data_AF-A0A524RRQ5-F1
#
_entry.id   AF-A0A524RRQ5-F1
#
_cell.length_a   1.000
_cell.length_b   1.000
_cell.length_c   1.000
_cell.angle_alpha   90.00
_cell.angle_beta   90.00
_cell.angle_gamma   90.00
#
_symmetry.space_group_name_H-M   'P 1'
#
loop_
_entity.id
_entity.type
_entity.pdbx_description
1 polymer ?
#
loop_
_entity_poly.entity_id
_entity_poly.type
_entity_poly.pdbx_seq_one_letter_code
_entity_poly.pdbx_strand_id
1 'polypeptide(L)'
;MQPAPGGPGPATSLKRIEPHRLRALIEEDISRYPDSSSPQIQKRVAPEAPSGALRDGLRNLVPQKRIRPEGERRWCRYFPAEPVDRNAEQTR
;
A
#
# COMPACT_ATOMS: atom_id res chain seq x y z
N MET A 1 -1.00 44.69 -18.73
CA MET A 1 -0.86 43.86 -17.51
C MET A 1 -1.80 42.68 -17.66
N GLN A 2 -1.29 41.48 -17.95
CA GLN A 2 -2.08 40.24 -17.98
C GLN A 2 -1.56 39.37 -16.84
N PRO A 3 -2.39 38.94 -15.86
CA PRO A 3 -1.94 37.97 -14.87
C PRO A 3 -1.88 36.57 -15.51
N ALA A 4 -0.75 35.93 -15.30
CA ALA A 4 -0.43 34.58 -15.78
C ALA A 4 -1.34 33.52 -15.12
N PRO A 5 -1.73 32.45 -15.84
CA PRO A 5 -2.33 31.27 -15.21
C PRO A 5 -1.23 30.48 -14.47
N GLY A 6 -1.18 30.63 -13.15
CA GLY A 6 -0.41 29.75 -12.27
C GLY A 6 -1.05 28.37 -12.21
N GLY A 7 -0.64 27.48 -13.13
CA GLY A 7 -0.88 26.05 -12.98
C GLY A 7 0.00 25.49 -11.85
N PRO A 8 -0.51 24.58 -11.00
CA PRO A 8 0.33 23.95 -9.98
C PRO A 8 1.41 23.12 -10.68
N GLY A 9 2.67 23.51 -10.44
CA GLY A 9 3.84 22.86 -11.03
C GLY A 9 3.91 21.36 -10.73
N PRO A 10 4.66 20.60 -11.54
CA PRO A 10 4.79 19.17 -11.38
C PRO A 10 5.54 18.89 -10.08
N ALA A 11 4.81 18.50 -9.02
CA ALA A 11 5.40 18.00 -7.79
C ALA A 11 6.31 16.81 -8.16
N THR A 12 7.60 17.06 -8.22
CA THR A 12 8.64 16.13 -8.62
C THR A 12 9.61 16.03 -7.47
N SER A 13 9.34 15.10 -6.55
CA SER A 13 10.37 14.50 -5.70
C SER A 13 9.78 13.24 -5.11
N LEU A 14 10.48 12.12 -5.32
CA LEU A 14 10.15 10.76 -4.86
C LEU A 14 8.88 10.08 -5.41
N LYS A 15 8.35 10.53 -6.55
CA LYS A 15 7.17 9.97 -7.24
C LYS A 15 7.36 8.66 -8.03
N ARG A 16 8.44 7.89 -7.83
CA ARG A 16 8.77 6.71 -8.67
C ARG A 16 8.90 5.38 -7.92
N ILE A 17 8.24 5.21 -6.78
CA ILE A 17 7.86 3.84 -6.44
C ILE A 17 6.71 3.49 -7.38
N GLU A 18 6.96 2.53 -8.28
CA GLU A 18 5.89 2.03 -9.12
C GLU A 18 4.77 1.46 -8.25
N PRO A 19 3.50 1.71 -8.60
CA PRO A 19 2.36 1.29 -7.78
C PRO A 19 2.36 -0.22 -7.52
N HIS A 20 2.91 -1.02 -8.44
CA HIS A 20 3.09 -2.45 -8.23
C HIS A 20 4.17 -2.78 -7.19
N ARG A 21 5.28 -2.03 -7.13
CA ARG A 21 6.33 -2.22 -6.12
C ARG A 21 5.84 -1.84 -4.73
N LEU A 22 5.08 -0.75 -4.63
CA LEU A 22 4.45 -0.37 -3.36
C LEU A 22 3.57 -1.49 -2.82
N ARG A 23 2.74 -2.12 -3.68
CA ARG A 23 1.86 -3.23 -3.31
C ARG A 23 2.64 -4.44 -2.77
N ALA A 24 3.73 -4.80 -3.44
CA ALA A 24 4.59 -5.91 -3.00
C ALA A 24 5.19 -5.65 -1.61
N LEU A 25 5.66 -4.42 -1.36
CA LEU A 25 6.21 -4.07 -0.05
C LEU A 25 5.13 -4.01 1.04
N ILE A 26 3.92 -3.53 0.71
CA ILE A 26 2.78 -3.53 1.63
C ILE A 26 2.42 -4.97 2.02
N GLU A 27 2.37 -5.88 1.05
CA GLU A 27 2.08 -7.31 1.29
C GLU A 27 3.13 -7.93 2.22
N GLU A 28 4.42 -7.70 1.95
CA GLU A 28 5.51 -8.24 2.77
C GLU A 28 5.50 -7.68 4.20
N ASP A 29 5.28 -6.37 4.37
CA ASP A 29 5.21 -5.74 5.69
C ASP A 29 3.99 -6.20 6.49
N ILE A 30 2.81 -6.29 5.88
CA ILE A 30 1.61 -6.82 6.55
C ILE A 30 1.79 -8.30 6.91
N SER A 31 2.49 -9.07 6.07
CA SER A 31 2.81 -10.46 6.37
C SER A 31 3.79 -10.59 7.55
N ARG A 32 4.72 -9.64 7.71
CA ARG A 32 5.70 -9.63 8.80
C ARG A 32 5.17 -9.00 10.08
N TYR A 33 4.27 -8.02 9.95
CA TYR A 33 3.66 -7.24 11.02
C TYR A 33 2.14 -7.20 10.82
N PRO A 34 1.43 -8.31 11.14
CA PRO A 34 -0.03 -8.31 11.19
C PRO A 34 -0.54 -7.29 12.21
N ASP A 35 -1.83 -6.93 12.13
CA ASP A 35 -2.48 -5.96 13.03
C ASP A 35 -2.07 -4.49 12.81
N SER A 36 -1.40 -4.19 11.70
CA SER A 36 -0.92 -2.83 11.42
C SER A 36 -2.02 -1.92 10.85
N SER A 37 -2.06 -0.67 11.33
CA SER A 37 -2.97 0.36 10.79
C SER A 37 -2.40 0.97 9.50
N SER A 38 -3.26 1.44 8.59
CA SER A 38 -2.84 2.13 7.34
C SER A 38 -1.73 3.20 7.53
N PRO A 39 -1.82 4.14 8.50
CA PRO A 39 -0.74 5.11 8.73
C PRO A 39 0.56 4.49 9.29
N GLN A 40 0.49 3.35 9.99
CA GLN A 40 1.69 2.67 10.49
C GLN A 40 2.40 1.94 9.35
N ILE A 41 1.65 1.24 8.51
CA ILE A 41 2.17 0.56 7.31
C ILE A 41 2.83 1.61 6.39
N GLN A 42 2.15 2.74 6.16
CA GLN A 42 2.73 3.83 5.38
C GLN A 42 4.07 4.29 5.93
N LYS A 43 4.16 4.57 7.23
CA LYS A 43 5.42 5.02 7.84
C LYS A 43 6.57 4.01 7.75
N ARG A 44 6.27 2.72 7.70
CA ARG A 44 7.26 1.64 7.62
C ARG A 44 7.69 1.35 6.19
N VAL A 45 6.70 1.19 5.32
CA VAL A 45 6.88 0.71 3.94
C VAL A 45 7.19 1.85 2.99
N ALA A 46 6.46 2.96 3.14
CA ALA A 46 6.51 4.06 2.19
C ALA A 46 6.23 5.40 2.88
N PRO A 47 7.10 5.83 3.82
CA PRO A 47 6.92 7.07 4.57
C PRO A 47 6.84 8.29 3.64
N GLU A 48 7.47 8.19 2.48
CA GLU A 48 7.54 9.24 1.45
C GLU A 48 6.43 9.11 0.39
N ALA A 49 5.63 8.03 0.40
CA ALA A 49 4.52 7.88 -0.53
C ALA A 49 3.28 8.66 -0.07
N PRO A 50 2.50 9.21 -1.01
CA PRO A 50 1.23 9.83 -0.67
C PRO A 50 0.24 8.77 -0.14
N SER A 51 -0.54 9.14 0.86
CA SER A 51 -1.55 8.26 1.47
C SER A 51 -2.60 7.75 0.48
N GLY A 52 -2.80 8.45 -0.64
CA GLY A 52 -3.62 7.97 -1.77
C GLY A 52 -3.04 6.73 -2.47
N ALA A 53 -1.72 6.64 -2.63
CA ALA A 53 -1.06 5.49 -3.27
C ALA A 53 -1.13 4.24 -2.38
N LEU A 54 -0.96 4.41 -1.07
CA LEU A 54 -1.15 3.32 -0.11
C LEU A 54 -2.60 2.82 -0.14
N ARG A 55 -3.58 3.74 -0.10
CA ARG A 55 -5.01 3.37 -0.17
C ARG A 55 -5.36 2.66 -1.47
N ASP A 56 -4.82 3.10 -2.60
CA ASP A 56 -4.98 2.39 -3.88
C ASP A 56 -4.37 0.99 -3.83
N GLY A 57 -3.15 0.86 -3.29
CA GLY A 57 -2.49 -0.42 -3.10
C GLY A 57 -3.33 -1.38 -2.25
N LEU A 58 -3.79 -0.93 -1.07
CA LEU A 58 -4.66 -1.69 -0.18
C LEU A 58 -5.96 -2.11 -0.91
N ARG A 59 -6.63 -1.17 -1.60
CA ARG A 59 -7.86 -1.47 -2.37
C ARG A 59 -7.64 -2.49 -3.48
N ASN A 60 -6.44 -2.55 -4.07
CA ASN A 60 -6.09 -3.56 -5.06
C ASN A 60 -5.76 -4.92 -4.42
N LEU A 61 -5.19 -4.94 -3.22
CA LEU A 61 -4.76 -6.16 -2.52
C LEU A 61 -5.93 -6.90 -1.84
N VAL A 62 -6.97 -6.18 -1.39
CA VAL A 62 -8.19 -6.76 -0.80
C VAL A 62 -8.90 -7.75 -1.74
N PRO A 63 -9.27 -7.39 -2.99
CA PRO A 63 -9.94 -8.32 -3.90
C PRO A 63 -9.02 -9.47 -4.34
N GLN A 64 -7.70 -9.27 -4.33
CA GLN A 64 -6.72 -10.32 -4.62
C GLN A 64 -6.56 -11.32 -3.45
N LYS A 65 -7.31 -11.15 -2.35
CA LYS A 65 -7.19 -11.94 -1.13
C LYS A 65 -5.73 -12.05 -0.67
N ARG A 66 -4.96 -10.97 -0.78
CA ARG A 66 -3.59 -10.85 -0.23
C ARG A 66 -3.61 -10.27 1.18
N ILE A 67 -4.58 -9.40 1.46
CA ILE A 67 -4.78 -8.77 2.77
C ILE A 67 -6.26 -8.79 3.13
N ARG A 68 -6.54 -8.76 4.44
CA ARG A 68 -7.88 -8.65 4.99
C ARG A 68 -7.96 -7.40 5.86
N PRO A 69 -8.84 -6.43 5.53
CA PRO A 69 -9.14 -5.34 6.43
C PRO A 69 -10.05 -5.86 7.55
N GLU A 70 -9.67 -5.62 8.79
CA GLU A 70 -10.44 -6.00 9.97
C GLU A 70 -10.53 -4.83 10.94
N GLY A 71 -11.75 -4.53 11.39
CA GLY A 71 -12.03 -3.45 12.32
C GLY A 71 -13.08 -2.46 11.79
N GLU A 72 -13.58 -1.64 12.70
CA GLU A 72 -14.74 -0.78 12.45
C GLU A 72 -14.32 0.69 12.28
N ARG A 73 -14.59 1.24 11.08
CA ARG A 73 -14.45 2.65 10.68
C ARG A 73 -13.06 3.29 10.90
N ARG A 74 -12.73 3.67 12.14
CA ARG A 74 -11.53 4.43 12.51
C ARG A 74 -10.36 3.53 12.90
N TRP A 75 -10.65 2.30 13.30
CA TRP A 75 -9.67 1.33 13.80
C TRP A 75 -9.48 0.16 12.84
N CYS A 76 -9.70 0.37 11.53
CA CYS A 76 -9.46 -0.67 10.54
C CYS A 76 -7.96 -1.00 10.49
N ARG A 77 -7.64 -2.22 10.90
CA ARG A 77 -6.33 -2.85 10.85
C ARG A 77 -6.28 -3.77 9.64
N TYR A 78 -5.07 -4.07 9.19
CA TYR A 78 -4.87 -4.98 8.07
C TYR A 78 -4.13 -6.21 8.55
N PHE A 79 -4.65 -7.36 8.12
CA PHE A 79 -4.07 -8.67 8.37
C PHE A 79 -3.64 -9.27 7.04
N PRO A 80 -2.57 -10.09 7.03
CA PRO A 80 -2.29 -10.90 5.85
C PRO A 80 -3.49 -11.82 5.64
N ALA A 81 -4.02 -11.84 4.42
CA ALA A 81 -4.87 -12.96 4.06
C ALA A 81 -3.95 -14.17 4.08
N GLU A 82 -4.32 -15.20 4.84
CA GLU A 82 -3.47 -16.36 5.12
C GLU A 82 -2.56 -16.73 3.95
N PRO A 83 -1.28 -17.06 4.23
CA PRO A 83 -0.34 -17.40 3.19
C PRO A 83 -0.96 -18.50 2.34
N VAL A 84 -1.38 -18.16 1.12
CA VAL A 84 -1.68 -19.19 0.14
C VAL A 84 -0.36 -19.92 -0.01
N ASP A 85 -0.36 -21.17 0.43
CA ASP A 85 0.78 -22.05 0.52
C ASP A 85 1.54 -22.00 -0.82
N ARG A 86 2.59 -21.17 -0.91
CA ARG A 86 3.45 -21.08 -2.11
C ARG A 86 4.40 -22.26 -2.19
N ASN A 87 4.20 -23.30 -1.38
CA ASN A 87 5.04 -24.49 -1.34
C ASN A 87 4.54 -25.64 -2.23
N ALA A 88 3.51 -25.42 -3.05
CA ALA A 88 2.93 -26.49 -3.88
C ALA A 88 3.68 -26.79 -5.20
N GLU A 89 4.68 -26.00 -5.63
CA GLU A 89 5.34 -26.21 -6.93
C GLU A 89 6.87 -26.10 -6.90
N GLN A 90 7.53 -26.72 -5.91
CA GLN A 90 8.95 -27.09 -5.98
C GLN A 90 9.10 -28.61 -5.84
N THR A 91 8.49 -29.34 -6.77
CA THR A 91 8.91 -30.70 -7.10
C THR A 91 8.69 -30.89 -8.59
N ARG A 92 9.70 -30.56 -9.39
CA ARG A 92 10.10 -31.36 -10.55
C ARG A 92 11.52 -31.00 -11.02
#